data_AF-A0A137Q0N3-F1
#
_entry.id   AF-A0A137Q0N3-F1
#
_cell.length_a   1.000
_cell.length_b   1.000
_cell.length_c   1.000
_cell.angle_alpha   90.00
_cell.angle_beta   90.00
_cell.angle_gamma   90.00
#
_symmetry.space_group_name_H-M   'P 1'
#
loop_
_entity.id
_entity.type
_entity.pdbx_description
1 polymer ?
#
loop_
_entity_poly.entity_id
_entity_poly.type
_entity_poly.pdbx_seq_one_letter_code
_entity_poly.pdbx_strand_id
1 'polypeptide(L)'
;MIDNSVRNNTQNMISSGKTGVACWIVHFRTHSDLFPGPVLEHLMPYIEPRAELYSNARHPPPSCHKGTRTRTRKRLWDWFVGVEQNVGSRPESVSGSNPNSDAYLYLGWKLGKQRDKGRGGKQQASPSLFDDVRCDLVMKWLRGSAGTGKSAVAQTFAEECSQQTPGRLGAVFFFSRINGFNDHTKVIPTLAYQLAVNCFPYKLALTEQLAHDPQLLNKAPPTLFRKLIVDPFLKLQDEKRQSIQAPLLVLLDGLDECHGESNQCELIEMIAETARLYSTTLPIRWLIVSRPEEHLKYAFVDVQLECGVEELLIDGQCREDVRCVLHNGFAAIKKKYRNRIPPGWPPMDEFKVVEGSVDGLFVFTSTILKDIGRPDHGNPALRLTTVVSFLKHVQEAGTTNPLEALDKFYTRILNDTSEADFSTTWRILANIILIPDDRGLLKPAQVLSNFLHIDQNTFYGALRKLHSVIDIPEPEDADKSPLCFFHASFQDFLVDPNRSGVYHIARTKAIAEVIKSAFFWLEFHSVHFHSAQGASLHGLPVNFLTSSLQG
;
A
#
# COMPACT_ATOMS: atom_id res chain seq x y z
N MET A 1 -32.57 7.63 1.63
CA MET A 1 -32.17 8.28 2.90
C MET A 1 -30.67 8.17 2.99
N ILE A 2 -29.98 9.30 2.82
CA ILE A 2 -28.52 9.39 2.75
C ILE A 2 -27.96 9.11 4.14
N ASP A 3 -26.95 8.24 4.24
CA ASP A 3 -26.29 7.87 5.49
C ASP A 3 -25.60 9.11 6.10
N ASN A 4 -26.19 9.63 7.18
CA ASN A 4 -25.67 10.76 7.94
C ASN A 4 -24.29 10.48 8.57
N SER A 5 -23.80 9.23 8.56
CA SER A 5 -22.46 8.87 9.02
C SER A 5 -21.35 9.51 8.16
N VAL A 6 -21.59 9.68 6.84
CA VAL A 6 -20.60 10.22 5.90
C VAL A 6 -20.38 11.72 6.15
N ARG A 7 -21.45 12.49 6.40
CA ARG A 7 -21.34 13.92 6.72
C ARG A 7 -20.62 14.17 8.04
N ASN A 8 -20.90 13.37 9.06
CA ASN A 8 -20.31 13.55 10.39
C ASN A 8 -18.81 13.20 10.42
N ASN A 9 -18.39 12.17 9.70
CA ASN A 9 -16.95 11.87 9.55
C ASN A 9 -16.20 12.94 8.74
N THR A 10 -16.88 13.62 7.81
CA THR A 10 -16.30 14.68 6.98
C THR A 10 -16.01 15.95 7.80
N GLN A 11 -16.93 16.37 8.67
CA GLN A 11 -16.72 17.52 9.56
C GLN A 11 -15.59 17.30 10.58
N ASN A 12 -15.44 16.07 11.08
CA ASN A 12 -14.34 15.71 11.99
C ASN A 12 -12.96 15.67 11.30
N MET A 13 -12.90 15.39 9.98
CA MET A 13 -11.63 15.49 9.24
C MET A 13 -11.19 16.94 9.04
N ILE A 14 -12.13 17.85 8.77
CA ILE A 14 -11.88 19.28 8.55
C ILE A 14 -11.39 19.97 9.83
N SER A 15 -11.95 19.62 11.00
CA SER A 15 -11.54 20.19 12.29
C SER A 15 -10.14 19.73 12.76
N SER A 16 -9.58 18.68 12.15
CA SER A 16 -8.27 18.11 12.50
C SER A 16 -7.09 18.61 11.65
N GLY A 17 -7.32 19.53 10.69
CA GLY A 17 -6.26 20.13 9.86
C GLY A 17 -5.61 19.16 8.85
N LYS A 18 -6.26 18.05 8.49
CA LYS A 18 -5.73 17.04 7.56
C LYS A 18 -6.10 17.37 6.11
N THR A 19 -5.25 18.13 5.42
CA THR A 19 -5.34 18.41 3.97
C THR A 19 -4.67 17.29 3.14
N GLY A 20 -5.21 16.08 3.17
CA GLY A 20 -4.73 14.94 2.37
C GLY A 20 -5.54 14.69 1.10
N VAL A 21 -5.11 13.73 0.26
CA VAL A 21 -5.82 13.27 -0.97
C VAL A 21 -7.32 13.01 -0.70
N ALA A 22 -7.64 12.48 0.48
CA ALA A 22 -9.01 12.24 0.93
C ALA A 22 -9.86 13.53 1.08
N CYS A 23 -9.26 14.63 1.56
CA CYS A 23 -9.96 15.91 1.67
C CYS A 23 -10.24 16.48 0.26
N TRP A 24 -9.32 16.33 -0.70
CA TRP A 24 -9.51 16.78 -2.08
C TRP A 24 -10.65 16.02 -2.79
N ILE A 25 -10.70 14.69 -2.67
CA ILE A 25 -11.76 13.86 -3.28
C ILE A 25 -13.13 14.12 -2.63
N VAL A 26 -13.17 14.27 -1.30
CA VAL A 26 -14.40 14.61 -0.59
C VAL A 26 -14.86 16.04 -0.92
N HIS A 27 -13.94 17.00 -1.05
CA HIS A 27 -14.31 18.37 -1.45
C HIS A 27 -14.81 18.43 -2.90
N PHE A 28 -14.26 17.61 -3.81
CA PHE A 28 -14.76 17.50 -5.18
C PHE A 28 -16.13 16.82 -5.25
N ARG A 29 -16.39 15.79 -4.43
CA ARG A 29 -17.75 15.22 -4.26
C ARG A 29 -18.76 16.25 -3.75
N THR A 30 -18.33 17.27 -3.00
CA THR A 30 -19.21 18.33 -2.48
C THR A 30 -19.33 19.56 -3.38
N HIS A 31 -18.35 19.83 -4.25
CA HIS A 31 -18.34 21.01 -5.13
C HIS A 31 -18.72 20.72 -6.59
N SER A 32 -18.90 19.46 -6.96
CA SER A 32 -19.58 19.12 -8.21
C SER A 32 -21.09 19.14 -7.99
N ASP A 33 -21.70 20.33 -8.12
CA ASP A 33 -23.12 20.50 -8.48
C ASP A 33 -23.44 19.99 -9.92
N LEU A 34 -22.64 19.05 -10.41
CA LEU A 34 -22.90 18.19 -11.55
C LEU A 34 -22.71 16.78 -11.01
N PHE A 35 -23.81 16.18 -10.54
CA PHE A 35 -23.93 14.75 -10.32
C PHE A 35 -23.12 13.99 -11.40
N PRO A 36 -22.45 12.87 -11.08
CA PRO A 36 -21.98 11.98 -12.14
C PRO A 36 -23.17 11.78 -13.08
N GLY A 37 -23.03 12.16 -14.35
CA GLY A 37 -24.13 11.98 -15.29
C GLY A 37 -24.61 10.53 -15.21
N PRO A 38 -25.89 10.22 -15.49
CA PRO A 38 -26.49 8.91 -15.23
C PRO A 38 -25.67 7.72 -15.77
N VAL A 39 -24.83 7.95 -16.78
CA VAL A 39 -23.91 6.96 -17.33
C VAL A 39 -22.74 6.60 -16.39
N LEU A 40 -22.13 7.55 -15.68
CA LEU A 40 -21.05 7.23 -14.74
C LEU A 40 -21.55 6.46 -13.50
N GLU A 41 -22.84 6.57 -13.17
CA GLU A 41 -23.44 5.72 -12.13
C GLU A 41 -23.36 4.23 -12.47
N HIS A 42 -23.26 3.87 -13.76
CA HIS A 42 -23.09 2.48 -14.19
C HIS A 42 -21.75 1.88 -13.75
N LEU A 43 -20.73 2.70 -13.47
CA LEU A 43 -19.46 2.23 -12.93
C LEU A 43 -19.53 1.92 -11.44
N MET A 44 -20.45 2.53 -10.68
CA MET A 44 -20.51 2.44 -9.22
C MET A 44 -20.50 1.00 -8.65
N PRO A 45 -21.19 0.01 -9.25
CA PRO A 45 -21.16 -1.36 -8.76
C PRO A 45 -19.82 -2.09 -9.00
N TYR A 46 -19.00 -1.60 -9.93
CA TYR A 46 -17.77 -2.24 -10.41
C TYR A 46 -16.50 -1.58 -9.87
N ILE A 47 -16.62 -0.43 -9.21
CA ILE A 47 -15.47 0.26 -8.62
C ILE A 47 -15.24 -0.15 -7.17
N GLU A 48 -14.04 0.17 -6.69
CA GLU A 48 -13.66 0.16 -5.28
C GLU A 48 -13.49 1.61 -4.83
N PRO A 49 -14.58 2.32 -4.44
CA PRO A 49 -14.59 3.78 -4.23
C PRO A 49 -13.75 4.26 -3.05
N ARG A 50 -13.13 3.32 -2.34
CA ARG A 50 -12.28 3.52 -1.18
C ARG A 50 -10.81 3.27 -1.54
N ALA A 51 -10.49 2.64 -2.68
CA ALA A 51 -9.10 2.34 -3.04
C ALA A 51 -8.21 3.60 -3.18
N GLU A 52 -8.78 4.76 -3.51
CA GLU A 52 -8.10 6.07 -3.47
C GLU A 52 -7.93 6.67 -2.06
N LEU A 53 -8.85 6.35 -1.15
CA LEU A 53 -9.00 6.97 0.17
C LEU A 53 -8.15 6.28 1.23
N TYR A 54 -7.44 5.20 0.90
CA TYR A 54 -6.83 4.32 1.89
C TYR A 54 -5.38 3.92 1.62
N SER A 55 -4.48 4.89 1.75
CA SER A 55 -3.35 4.68 2.66
C SER A 55 -3.78 4.84 4.15
N ASN A 56 -4.85 5.61 4.39
CA ASN A 56 -5.42 5.94 5.71
C ASN A 56 -5.93 4.74 6.53
N ALA A 57 -6.04 3.54 5.94
CA ALA A 57 -6.50 2.32 6.62
C ALA A 57 -5.36 1.60 7.36
N ARG A 58 -4.12 2.07 7.20
CA ARG A 58 -3.05 1.84 8.17
C ARG A 58 -3.07 3.08 9.06
N HIS A 59 -3.53 2.97 10.30
CA HIS A 59 -3.62 4.14 11.19
C HIS A 59 -2.30 4.35 11.96
N PRO A 60 -1.71 5.58 11.96
CA PRO A 60 -1.97 6.70 11.05
C PRO A 60 -1.47 6.44 9.62
N PRO A 61 -2.05 7.11 8.58
CA PRO A 61 -1.69 6.89 7.18
C PRO A 61 -0.18 6.87 6.98
N PRO A 62 0.36 5.89 6.23
CA PRO A 62 1.78 5.82 5.97
C PRO A 62 2.12 7.06 5.16
N SER A 63 2.80 8.00 5.78
CA SER A 63 3.36 9.17 5.14
C SER A 63 4.84 9.19 5.46
N CYS A 64 5.66 9.69 4.53
CA CYS A 64 7.05 9.92 4.84
C CYS A 64 7.12 10.90 6.01
N HIS A 65 7.83 10.51 7.06
CA HIS A 65 8.19 11.43 8.12
C HIS A 65 8.93 12.63 7.53
N LYS A 66 8.76 13.80 8.15
CA LYS A 66 9.40 15.03 7.67
C LYS A 66 10.91 14.81 7.52
N GLY A 67 11.42 15.06 6.32
CA GLY A 67 12.85 14.93 6.00
C GLY A 67 13.30 13.55 5.55
N THR A 68 12.43 12.52 5.53
CA THR A 68 12.80 11.17 5.09
C THR A 68 12.45 10.91 3.63
N ARG A 69 13.15 9.97 2.99
CA ARG A 69 12.99 9.55 1.59
C ARG A 69 12.99 10.71 0.58
N THR A 70 13.56 11.84 0.94
CA THR A 70 13.57 13.09 0.17
C THR A 70 14.23 12.91 -1.20
N ARG A 71 15.31 12.12 -1.27
CA ARG A 71 16.01 11.84 -2.54
C ARG A 71 15.16 11.01 -3.50
N THR A 72 14.52 9.94 -3.02
CA THR A 72 13.60 9.12 -3.83
C THR A 72 12.43 9.96 -4.31
N ARG A 73 11.78 10.69 -3.40
CA ARG A 73 10.67 11.59 -3.75
C ARG A 73 11.06 12.62 -4.80
N LYS A 74 12.25 13.22 -4.69
CA LYS A 74 12.79 14.13 -5.70
C LYS A 74 12.95 13.45 -7.05
N ARG A 75 13.53 12.25 -7.12
CA ARG A 75 13.65 11.49 -8.38
C ARG A 75 12.31 11.14 -9.00
N LEU A 76 11.30 10.81 -8.18
CA LEU A 76 9.92 10.58 -8.65
C LEU A 76 9.32 11.88 -9.19
N TRP A 77 9.55 13.01 -8.51
CA TRP A 77 9.08 14.32 -8.93
C TRP A 77 9.69 14.74 -10.28
N ASP A 78 11.02 14.66 -10.39
CA ASP A 78 11.76 14.99 -11.61
C ASP A 78 11.31 14.11 -12.80
N TRP A 79 11.00 12.83 -12.54
CA TRP A 79 10.43 11.93 -13.55
C TRP A 79 9.00 12.30 -13.94
N PHE A 80 8.15 12.68 -12.99
CA PHE A 80 6.74 12.96 -13.25
C PHE A 80 6.53 14.29 -13.96
N VAL A 81 7.21 15.35 -13.52
CA VAL A 81 7.11 16.68 -14.13
C VAL A 81 7.96 16.78 -15.40
N GLY A 82 8.98 15.94 -15.52
CA GLY A 82 10.05 16.12 -16.49
C GLY A 82 11.07 17.12 -15.95
N VAL A 83 12.35 16.90 -16.24
CA VAL A 83 13.37 17.92 -15.97
C VAL A 83 13.04 19.11 -16.87
N GLU A 84 12.71 20.27 -16.30
CA GLU A 84 12.82 21.53 -17.01
C GLU A 84 14.28 21.66 -17.43
N GLN A 85 14.61 21.19 -18.64
CA GLN A 85 15.78 21.70 -19.30
C GLN A 85 15.48 23.16 -19.56
N ASN A 86 16.03 24.02 -18.71
CA ASN A 86 16.27 25.42 -19.05
C ASN A 86 16.96 25.42 -20.42
N VAL A 87 16.18 25.56 -21.48
CA VAL A 87 16.70 25.98 -22.78
C VAL A 87 17.03 27.46 -22.60
N GLY A 88 18.14 27.71 -21.91
CA GLY A 88 18.80 28.99 -21.91
C GLY A 88 19.18 29.28 -23.34
N SER A 89 18.53 30.31 -23.90
CA SER A 89 19.07 31.25 -24.86
C SER A 89 20.21 30.70 -25.74
N ARG A 90 19.86 30.15 -26.91
CA ARG A 90 20.83 30.02 -28.02
C ARG A 90 21.48 31.40 -28.25
N PRO A 91 22.82 31.52 -28.25
CA PRO A 91 23.45 32.58 -29.01
C PRO A 91 23.48 32.16 -30.48
N GLU A 92 22.97 33.03 -31.32
CA GLU A 92 23.15 32.99 -32.77
C GLU A 92 24.64 33.01 -33.15
N SER A 93 25.01 32.18 -34.12
CA SER A 93 26.03 32.35 -35.17
C SER A 93 26.55 30.95 -35.57
N VAL A 94 26.95 30.59 -36.79
CA VAL A 94 26.98 31.17 -38.13
C VAL A 94 27.11 29.96 -39.09
N SER A 95 26.64 30.14 -40.32
CA SER A 95 26.66 29.27 -41.50
C SER A 95 27.78 28.21 -41.65
N GLY A 96 27.41 27.01 -42.14
CA GLY A 96 28.33 26.02 -42.71
C GLY A 96 27.61 24.77 -43.23
N SER A 97 27.63 24.59 -44.55
CA SER A 97 27.04 23.55 -45.42
C SER A 97 27.25 22.06 -45.05
N ASN A 98 26.13 21.30 -45.02
CA ASN A 98 25.76 19.99 -45.66
C ASN A 98 26.85 18.96 -46.12
N PRO A 99 26.49 17.68 -46.43
CA PRO A 99 25.92 16.57 -45.64
C PRO A 99 26.76 15.27 -45.75
N ASN A 100 26.44 14.22 -44.98
CA ASN A 100 26.40 12.84 -45.51
C ASN A 100 25.70 11.84 -44.58
N SER A 101 25.08 10.87 -45.24
CA SER A 101 24.12 9.88 -44.77
C SER A 101 24.76 8.55 -44.30
N ASP A 102 23.92 7.74 -43.68
CA ASP A 102 23.91 6.27 -43.63
C ASP A 102 25.06 5.51 -42.93
N ALA A 103 24.71 4.73 -41.91
CA ALA A 103 24.70 3.26 -42.02
C ALA A 103 24.33 2.59 -40.69
N TYR A 104 23.26 1.80 -40.72
CA TYR A 104 22.96 0.75 -39.75
C TYR A 104 23.83 -0.50 -40.00
N LEU A 105 23.88 -1.38 -38.97
CA LEU A 105 24.05 -2.85 -38.99
C LEU A 105 25.40 -3.47 -38.54
N TYR A 106 25.30 -4.09 -37.36
CA TYR A 106 25.59 -5.50 -37.05
C TYR A 106 27.00 -6.03 -36.67
N LEU A 107 26.93 -6.78 -35.55
CA LEU A 107 27.56 -8.07 -35.21
C LEU A 107 29.03 -8.12 -34.73
N GLY A 108 29.19 -8.83 -33.61
CA GLY A 108 30.25 -9.85 -33.54
C GLY A 108 30.93 -10.04 -32.19
N TRP A 109 30.37 -10.91 -31.35
CA TRP A 109 31.11 -11.58 -30.28
C TRP A 109 32.30 -12.38 -30.85
N LYS A 110 33.46 -12.32 -30.18
CA LYS A 110 34.48 -13.39 -30.23
C LYS A 110 35.19 -13.55 -28.88
N LEU A 111 35.09 -14.76 -28.34
CA LEU A 111 35.89 -15.30 -27.25
C LEU A 111 37.33 -15.59 -27.70
N GLY A 112 38.29 -15.34 -26.82
CA GLY A 112 39.67 -15.80 -26.95
C GLY A 112 40.39 -15.84 -25.59
N LYS A 113 40.73 -17.04 -25.11
CA LYS A 113 41.59 -17.29 -23.95
C LYS A 113 43.07 -17.14 -24.35
N GLN A 114 43.90 -16.47 -23.55
CA GLN A 114 45.17 -17.02 -23.04
C GLN A 114 45.81 -16.14 -21.95
N ARG A 115 46.51 -16.82 -21.03
CA ARG A 115 47.26 -16.35 -19.86
C ARG A 115 48.51 -15.56 -20.26
N ASP A 116 48.85 -14.49 -19.53
CA ASP A 116 50.14 -14.46 -18.80
C ASP A 116 50.21 -13.38 -17.69
N LYS A 117 51.16 -13.61 -16.77
CA LYS A 117 51.38 -12.97 -15.46
C LYS A 117 51.96 -11.55 -15.53
N GLY A 118 51.60 -10.68 -14.57
CA GLY A 118 52.35 -9.46 -14.27
C GLY A 118 51.72 -8.54 -13.22
N ARG A 119 52.44 -8.28 -12.13
CA ARG A 119 52.08 -7.40 -10.98
C ARG A 119 51.75 -5.96 -11.39
N GLY A 120 50.78 -5.35 -10.72
CA GLY A 120 50.64 -3.89 -10.65
C GLY A 120 49.21 -3.48 -10.26
N GLY A 121 49.05 -2.84 -9.10
CA GLY A 121 47.75 -2.44 -8.58
C GLY A 121 47.01 -1.43 -9.46
N LYS A 122 45.69 -1.60 -9.53
CA LYS A 122 44.66 -0.56 -9.71
C LYS A 122 43.32 -1.22 -9.39
N GLN A 123 42.57 -0.62 -8.46
CA GLN A 123 41.17 -0.96 -8.23
C GLN A 123 40.42 -0.81 -9.56
N GLN A 124 40.02 -1.93 -10.16
CA GLN A 124 39.00 -1.93 -11.21
C GLN A 124 37.67 -1.72 -10.51
N ALA A 125 37.15 -0.51 -10.61
CA ALA A 125 35.72 -0.28 -10.44
C ALA A 125 34.99 -1.13 -11.49
N SER A 126 34.20 -2.10 -11.05
CA SER A 126 33.18 -2.72 -11.86
C SER A 126 32.23 -1.64 -12.38
N PRO A 127 31.87 -1.60 -13.68
CA PRO A 127 30.88 -0.66 -14.16
C PRO A 127 29.53 -1.01 -13.52
N SER A 128 28.93 -0.08 -12.78
CA SER A 128 27.54 -0.20 -12.33
C SER A 128 26.63 -0.22 -13.56
N LEU A 129 26.15 -1.40 -13.94
CA LEU A 129 25.27 -1.60 -15.10
C LEU A 129 23.81 -1.15 -14.85
N PHE A 130 23.58 -0.14 -13.99
CA PHE A 130 22.23 0.26 -13.55
C PHE A 130 22.02 1.78 -13.44
N ASP A 131 22.97 2.62 -13.84
CA ASP A 131 22.82 4.09 -13.76
C ASP A 131 22.32 4.75 -15.06
N ASP A 132 21.62 4.01 -15.93
CA ASP A 132 20.83 4.63 -17.00
C ASP A 132 19.46 5.03 -16.45
N VAL A 133 19.39 6.22 -15.86
CA VAL A 133 18.12 6.86 -15.47
C VAL A 133 17.38 7.22 -16.76
N ARG A 134 16.60 6.28 -17.30
CA ARG A 134 15.64 6.54 -18.37
C ARG A 134 14.50 7.40 -17.82
N CYS A 135 14.72 8.71 -17.77
CA CYS A 135 13.78 9.74 -17.30
C CYS A 135 12.55 9.91 -18.22
N ASP A 136 12.61 9.34 -19.43
CA ASP A 136 11.62 9.45 -20.50
C ASP A 136 10.52 8.38 -20.44
N LEU A 137 10.75 7.25 -19.76
CA LEU A 137 9.76 6.17 -19.68
C LEU A 137 8.48 6.61 -18.96
N VAL A 138 7.33 6.25 -19.53
CA VAL A 138 5.99 6.58 -18.99
C VAL A 138 5.58 5.65 -17.84
N MET A 139 6.30 4.55 -17.62
CA MET A 139 6.05 3.58 -16.56
C MET A 139 7.28 3.48 -15.64
N LYS A 140 7.04 3.48 -14.33
CA LYS A 140 8.09 3.32 -13.31
C LYS A 140 7.64 2.36 -12.21
N TRP A 141 8.52 1.46 -11.83
CA TRP A 141 8.35 0.51 -10.73
C TRP A 141 9.21 0.93 -9.53
N LEU A 142 8.55 1.34 -8.44
CA LEU A 142 9.17 1.57 -7.15
C LEU A 142 9.13 0.28 -6.32
N ARG A 143 10.27 -0.39 -6.19
CA ARG A 143 10.37 -1.66 -5.47
C ARG A 143 11.13 -1.55 -4.16
N GLY A 144 10.89 -2.50 -3.26
CA GLY A 144 11.66 -2.60 -2.02
C GLY A 144 11.11 -3.67 -1.07
N SER A 145 11.95 -4.10 -0.14
CA SER A 145 11.59 -5.15 0.84
C SER A 145 10.42 -4.74 1.75
N ALA A 146 9.87 -5.71 2.48
CA ALA A 146 8.84 -5.43 3.48
C ALA A 146 9.35 -4.41 4.51
N GLY A 147 8.50 -3.45 4.89
CA GLY A 147 8.83 -2.51 5.96
C GLY A 147 9.77 -1.36 5.62
N THR A 148 10.17 -1.18 4.36
CA THR A 148 11.05 -0.08 3.91
C THR A 148 10.32 1.25 3.69
N GLY A 149 9.00 1.30 3.84
CA GLY A 149 8.20 2.52 3.71
C GLY A 149 7.70 2.83 2.29
N LYS A 150 7.59 1.82 1.41
CA LYS A 150 7.02 1.95 0.05
C LYS A 150 5.70 2.73 -0.01
N SER A 151 4.68 2.24 0.69
CA SER A 151 3.37 2.91 0.75
C SER A 151 3.43 4.32 1.33
N ALA A 152 4.40 4.60 2.21
CA ALA A 152 4.61 5.95 2.74
C ALA A 152 5.15 6.91 1.67
N VAL A 153 6.07 6.43 0.84
CA VAL A 153 6.54 7.19 -0.34
C VAL A 153 5.41 7.38 -1.34
N ALA A 154 4.65 6.32 -1.65
CA ALA A 154 3.54 6.37 -2.59
C ALA A 154 2.47 7.39 -2.17
N GLN A 155 2.01 7.33 -0.92
CA GLN A 155 1.03 8.26 -0.37
C GLN A 155 1.53 9.70 -0.39
N THR A 156 2.72 9.94 0.16
CA THR A 156 3.27 11.30 0.24
C THR A 156 3.52 11.88 -1.15
N PHE A 157 3.96 11.05 -2.11
CA PHE A 157 4.11 11.49 -3.49
C PHE A 157 2.77 11.85 -4.15
N ALA A 158 1.72 11.05 -3.94
CA ALA A 158 0.37 11.38 -4.43
C ALA A 158 -0.15 12.70 -3.82
N GLU A 159 0.06 12.93 -2.52
CA GLU A 159 -0.27 14.19 -1.86
C GLU A 159 0.49 15.37 -2.45
N GLU A 160 1.80 15.22 -2.68
CA GLU A 160 2.62 16.25 -3.34
C GLU A 160 2.12 16.55 -4.75
N CYS A 161 1.83 15.55 -5.57
CA CYS A 161 1.29 15.74 -6.91
C CYS A 161 -0.07 16.46 -6.89
N SER A 162 -0.94 16.11 -5.95
CA SER A 162 -2.24 16.78 -5.78
C SER A 162 -2.08 18.26 -5.41
N GLN A 163 -1.15 18.58 -4.51
CA GLN A 163 -0.94 19.94 -4.00
C GLN A 163 -0.14 20.83 -4.96
N GLN A 164 0.95 20.33 -5.51
CA GLN A 164 1.90 21.11 -6.31
C GLN A 164 1.56 21.11 -7.80
N THR A 165 0.79 20.13 -8.27
CA THR A 165 0.31 20.05 -9.66
C THR A 165 -1.20 19.76 -9.72
N PRO A 166 -2.06 20.71 -9.33
CA PRO A 166 -3.51 20.51 -9.31
C PRO A 166 -4.04 20.01 -10.65
N GLY A 167 -4.87 18.97 -10.62
CA GLY A 167 -5.44 18.33 -11.82
C GLY A 167 -4.51 17.34 -12.54
N ARG A 168 -3.27 17.13 -12.08
CA ARG A 168 -2.36 16.12 -12.65
C ARG A 168 -2.34 14.78 -11.91
N LEU A 169 -2.93 14.67 -10.72
CA LEU A 169 -3.17 13.37 -10.09
C LEU A 169 -4.42 12.75 -10.73
N GLY A 170 -4.23 11.81 -11.66
CA GLY A 170 -5.31 11.23 -12.45
C GLY A 170 -6.09 10.16 -11.69
N ALA A 171 -5.38 9.16 -11.15
CA ALA A 171 -5.98 8.10 -10.34
C ALA A 171 -4.96 7.48 -9.39
N VAL A 172 -5.45 6.90 -8.29
CA VAL A 172 -4.67 6.19 -7.29
C VAL A 172 -5.44 4.95 -6.83
N PHE A 173 -4.76 3.81 -6.77
CA PHE A 173 -5.26 2.57 -6.21
C PHE A 173 -4.27 2.05 -5.16
N PHE A 174 -4.67 2.09 -3.89
CA PHE A 174 -3.93 1.47 -2.79
C PHE A 174 -4.46 0.06 -2.55
N PHE A 175 -3.72 -0.94 -3.03
CA PHE A 175 -4.03 -2.34 -2.73
C PHE A 175 -3.85 -2.61 -1.24
N SER A 176 -4.78 -3.39 -0.69
CA SER A 176 -4.71 -3.79 0.70
C SER A 176 -5.35 -5.15 0.92
N ARG A 177 -4.54 -6.17 1.20
CA ARG A 177 -5.07 -7.49 1.64
C ARG A 177 -5.86 -7.35 2.93
N ILE A 178 -5.38 -6.50 3.85
CA ILE A 178 -5.98 -6.26 5.17
C ILE A 178 -7.39 -5.70 5.04
N ASN A 179 -7.61 -4.77 4.11
CA ASN A 179 -8.89 -4.08 3.98
C ASN A 179 -9.78 -4.67 2.87
N GLY A 180 -9.38 -5.77 2.23
CA GLY A 180 -10.12 -6.37 1.11
C GLY A 180 -10.06 -5.57 -0.20
N PHE A 181 -9.16 -4.58 -0.30
CA PHE A 181 -8.92 -3.81 -1.52
C PHE A 181 -7.89 -4.52 -2.41
N ASN A 182 -8.18 -5.76 -2.78
CA ASN A 182 -7.25 -6.63 -3.52
C ASN A 182 -7.88 -7.31 -4.75
N ASP A 183 -9.13 -6.99 -5.09
CA ASP A 183 -9.79 -7.54 -6.26
C ASP A 183 -9.31 -6.86 -7.56
N HIS A 184 -8.56 -7.62 -8.37
CA HIS A 184 -8.08 -7.20 -9.69
C HIS A 184 -9.20 -6.71 -10.63
N THR A 185 -10.42 -7.27 -10.54
CA THR A 185 -11.52 -6.94 -11.45
C THR A 185 -12.02 -5.50 -11.28
N LYS A 186 -11.85 -4.94 -10.08
CA LYS A 186 -12.28 -3.58 -9.74
C LYS A 186 -11.24 -2.52 -10.07
N VAL A 187 -9.99 -2.89 -10.32
CA VAL A 187 -8.88 -1.94 -10.53
C VAL A 187 -9.20 -1.03 -11.72
N ILE A 188 -9.49 -1.60 -12.88
CA ILE A 188 -9.68 -0.83 -14.12
C ILE A 188 -10.92 0.08 -14.04
N PRO A 189 -12.12 -0.39 -13.64
CA PRO A 189 -13.27 0.49 -13.44
C PRO A 189 -12.98 1.63 -12.46
N THR A 190 -12.25 1.35 -11.37
CA THR A 190 -11.91 2.36 -10.36
C THR A 190 -11.00 3.44 -10.93
N LEU A 191 -9.95 3.06 -11.65
CA LEU A 191 -9.06 4.01 -12.32
C LEU A 191 -9.83 4.87 -13.34
N ALA A 192 -10.70 4.26 -14.14
CA ALA A 192 -11.51 4.97 -15.12
C ALA A 192 -12.46 5.98 -14.46
N TYR A 193 -13.12 5.59 -13.37
CA TYR A 193 -13.97 6.51 -12.61
C TYR A 193 -13.16 7.70 -12.05
N GLN A 194 -12.03 7.44 -11.41
CA GLN A 194 -11.19 8.51 -10.84
C GLN A 194 -10.64 9.44 -11.94
N LEU A 195 -10.20 8.90 -13.07
CA LEU A 195 -9.80 9.71 -14.23
C LEU A 195 -10.95 10.59 -14.74
N ALA A 196 -12.19 10.10 -14.76
CA ALA A 196 -13.36 10.90 -15.14
C ALA A 196 -13.70 11.97 -14.11
N VAL A 197 -13.47 11.72 -12.82
CA VAL A 197 -13.61 12.76 -11.79
C VAL A 197 -12.56 13.86 -11.95
N ASN A 198 -11.32 13.47 -12.30
CA ASN A 198 -10.16 14.37 -12.30
C ASN A 198 -9.86 15.03 -13.67
N CYS A 199 -10.42 14.49 -14.76
CA CYS A 199 -10.18 14.96 -16.13
C CYS A 199 -11.51 15.06 -16.89
N PHE A 200 -12.05 16.28 -16.99
CA PHE A 200 -13.33 16.54 -17.66
C PHE A 200 -13.37 16.13 -19.15
N PRO A 201 -12.34 16.38 -19.99
CA PRO A 201 -12.34 15.90 -21.37
C PRO A 201 -12.47 14.36 -21.44
N TYR A 202 -11.72 13.66 -20.59
CA TYR A 202 -11.78 12.20 -20.51
C TYR A 202 -13.16 11.72 -20.02
N LYS A 203 -13.78 12.42 -19.07
CA LYS A 203 -15.15 12.13 -18.62
C LYS A 203 -16.15 12.12 -19.77
N LEU A 204 -16.08 13.09 -20.67
CA LEU A 204 -16.98 13.17 -21.82
C LEU A 204 -16.79 11.98 -22.77
N ALA A 205 -15.52 11.67 -23.12
CA ALA A 205 -15.19 10.55 -23.99
C ALA A 205 -15.61 9.20 -23.39
N LEU A 206 -15.35 8.98 -22.09
CA LEU A 206 -15.75 7.78 -21.38
C LEU A 206 -17.27 7.62 -21.29
N THR A 207 -17.99 8.72 -21.04
CA THR A 207 -19.46 8.72 -20.95
C THR A 207 -20.10 8.28 -22.27
N GLU A 208 -19.62 8.81 -23.40
CA GLU A 208 -20.11 8.40 -24.71
C GLU A 208 -19.83 6.91 -24.96
N GLN A 209 -18.65 6.44 -24.59
CA GLN A 209 -18.27 5.05 -24.76
C GLN A 209 -19.12 4.08 -23.95
N LEU A 210 -19.40 4.40 -22.69
CA LEU A 210 -20.29 3.61 -21.82
C LEU A 210 -21.74 3.64 -22.33
N ALA A 211 -22.19 4.74 -22.91
CA ALA A 211 -23.52 4.84 -23.50
C ALA A 211 -23.68 3.95 -24.75
N HIS A 212 -22.61 3.75 -25.52
CA HIS A 212 -22.62 2.90 -26.72
C HIS A 212 -22.56 1.40 -26.44
N ASP A 213 -21.95 0.97 -25.33
CA ASP A 213 -21.78 -0.44 -24.97
C ASP A 213 -22.19 -0.71 -23.52
N PRO A 214 -23.50 -0.94 -23.25
CA PRO A 214 -24.01 -1.19 -21.91
C PRO A 214 -23.45 -2.47 -21.25
N GLN A 215 -22.90 -3.40 -22.03
CA GLN A 215 -22.31 -4.65 -21.53
C GLN A 215 -20.80 -4.57 -21.34
N LEU A 216 -20.19 -3.39 -21.55
CA LEU A 216 -18.75 -3.20 -21.51
C LEU A 216 -18.14 -3.71 -20.20
N LEU A 217 -18.79 -3.44 -19.06
CA LEU A 217 -18.30 -3.78 -17.72
C LEU A 217 -18.27 -5.29 -17.41
N ASN A 218 -18.86 -6.12 -18.27
CA ASN A 218 -18.83 -7.58 -18.15
C ASN A 218 -17.71 -8.23 -18.98
N LYS A 219 -16.88 -7.44 -19.68
CA LYS A 219 -15.80 -7.94 -20.52
C LYS A 219 -14.55 -8.28 -19.71
N ALA A 220 -13.66 -9.05 -20.32
CA ALA A 220 -12.39 -9.43 -19.69
C ALA A 220 -11.48 -8.21 -19.42
N PRO A 221 -10.60 -8.26 -18.39
CA PRO A 221 -9.75 -7.14 -17.99
C PRO A 221 -8.95 -6.49 -19.13
N PRO A 222 -8.33 -7.21 -20.09
CA PRO A 222 -7.63 -6.58 -21.22
C PRO A 222 -8.53 -5.71 -22.09
N THR A 223 -9.76 -6.18 -22.34
CA THR A 223 -10.74 -5.41 -23.11
C THR A 223 -11.22 -4.21 -22.32
N LEU A 224 -11.48 -4.36 -21.02
CA LEU A 224 -11.83 -3.25 -20.13
C LEU A 224 -10.71 -2.21 -20.06
N PHE A 225 -9.45 -2.62 -19.95
CA PHE A 225 -8.31 -1.72 -19.87
C PHE A 225 -8.24 -0.86 -21.12
N ARG A 226 -8.29 -1.50 -22.30
CA ARG A 226 -8.28 -0.78 -23.57
C ARG A 226 -9.47 0.17 -23.68
N LYS A 227 -10.68 -0.33 -23.42
CA LYS A 227 -11.91 0.44 -23.64
C LYS A 227 -12.12 1.54 -22.61
N LEU A 228 -11.78 1.32 -21.35
CA LEU A 228 -12.01 2.32 -20.31
C LEU A 228 -10.83 3.27 -20.15
N ILE A 229 -9.59 2.84 -20.37
CA ILE A 229 -8.41 3.70 -20.17
C ILE A 229 -7.89 4.25 -21.49
N VAL A 230 -7.58 3.39 -22.46
CA VAL A 230 -6.85 3.78 -23.68
C VAL A 230 -7.72 4.52 -24.71
N ASP A 231 -8.79 3.88 -25.18
CA ASP A 231 -9.63 4.39 -26.27
C ASP A 231 -10.19 5.81 -26.00
N PRO A 232 -10.64 6.18 -24.78
CA PRO A 232 -11.11 7.54 -24.51
C PRO A 232 -10.03 8.61 -24.71
N PHE A 233 -8.78 8.35 -24.33
CA PHE A 233 -7.68 9.30 -24.55
C PHE A 233 -7.28 9.38 -26.01
N LEU A 234 -7.26 8.26 -26.75
CA LEU A 234 -6.98 8.27 -28.19
C LEU A 234 -8.03 9.10 -28.94
N LYS A 235 -9.31 8.93 -28.60
CA LYS A 235 -10.40 9.72 -29.19
C LYS A 235 -10.20 11.23 -28.96
N LEU A 236 -9.80 11.63 -27.75
CA LEU A 236 -9.55 13.05 -27.44
C LEU A 236 -8.40 13.64 -28.28
N GLN A 237 -7.36 12.84 -28.57
CA GLN A 237 -6.27 13.27 -29.43
C GLN A 237 -6.73 13.43 -30.89
N ASP A 238 -7.45 12.45 -31.42
CA ASP A 238 -7.92 12.43 -32.80
C ASP A 238 -8.88 13.60 -33.10
N GLU A 239 -9.79 13.89 -32.18
CA GLU A 239 -10.79 14.94 -32.36
C GLU A 239 -10.22 16.35 -32.18
N LYS A 240 -8.96 16.51 -31.75
CA LYS A 240 -8.31 17.79 -31.38
C LYS A 240 -9.15 18.66 -30.43
N ARG A 241 -10.12 18.07 -29.72
CA ARG A 241 -11.17 18.79 -29.00
C ARG A 241 -10.66 19.47 -27.73
N GLN A 242 -9.59 18.95 -27.12
CA GLN A 242 -8.85 19.55 -26.01
C GLN A 242 -7.53 18.78 -25.79
N SER A 243 -6.39 19.47 -25.84
CA SER A 243 -5.08 18.87 -25.52
C SER A 243 -4.94 18.79 -23.99
N ILE A 244 -4.71 17.58 -23.48
CA ILE A 244 -4.18 17.40 -22.13
C ILE A 244 -2.71 17.83 -22.18
N GLN A 245 -2.40 19.00 -21.65
CA GLN A 245 -1.12 19.67 -21.82
C GLN A 245 0.03 19.02 -21.03
N ALA A 246 -0.29 18.25 -20.00
CA ALA A 246 0.67 17.58 -19.13
C ALA A 246 0.17 16.19 -18.72
N PRO A 247 1.06 15.21 -18.55
CA PRO A 247 0.66 13.85 -18.20
C PRO A 247 0.02 13.79 -16.81
N LEU A 248 -1.01 12.95 -16.71
CA LEU A 248 -1.69 12.55 -15.48
C LEU A 248 -0.92 11.40 -14.81
N LEU A 249 -0.79 11.44 -13.48
CA LEU A 249 -0.25 10.34 -12.69
C LEU A 249 -1.34 9.31 -12.45
N VAL A 250 -1.05 8.04 -12.74
CA VAL A 250 -1.79 6.89 -12.24
C VAL A 250 -0.87 6.09 -11.32
N LEU A 251 -1.26 5.97 -10.05
CA LEU A 251 -0.46 5.32 -9.00
C LEU A 251 -1.12 4.02 -8.55
N LEU A 252 -0.37 2.92 -8.56
CA LEU A 252 -0.78 1.62 -8.03
C LEU A 252 0.17 1.23 -6.88
N ASP A 253 -0.28 1.30 -5.62
CA ASP A 253 0.53 0.92 -4.46
C ASP A 253 0.15 -0.44 -3.92
N GLY A 254 1.15 -1.29 -3.68
CA GLY A 254 0.97 -2.64 -3.15
C GLY A 254 0.50 -3.63 -4.22
N LEU A 255 1.00 -3.59 -5.45
CA LEU A 255 0.57 -4.57 -6.47
C LEU A 255 0.75 -6.03 -6.01
N ASP A 256 1.76 -6.32 -5.18
CA ASP A 256 1.94 -7.63 -4.52
C ASP A 256 0.74 -8.03 -3.64
N GLU A 257 -0.03 -7.06 -3.16
CA GLU A 257 -1.24 -7.26 -2.36
C GLU A 257 -2.50 -7.59 -3.18
N CYS A 258 -2.45 -7.45 -4.52
CA CYS A 258 -3.55 -7.83 -5.41
C CYS A 258 -3.76 -9.35 -5.46
N HIS A 259 -5.00 -9.81 -5.58
CA HIS A 259 -5.32 -11.23 -5.56
C HIS A 259 -4.89 -11.94 -6.86
N GLY A 260 -4.04 -12.96 -6.72
CA GLY A 260 -3.57 -13.84 -7.79
C GLY A 260 -2.33 -13.34 -8.53
N GLU A 261 -1.27 -14.14 -8.54
CA GLU A 261 0.01 -13.81 -9.21
C GLU A 261 -0.17 -13.56 -10.71
N SER A 262 -0.96 -14.40 -11.39
CA SER A 262 -1.28 -14.22 -12.82
C SER A 262 -1.98 -12.90 -13.10
N ASN A 263 -2.87 -12.46 -12.21
CA ASN A 263 -3.60 -11.20 -12.37
C ASN A 263 -2.68 -9.99 -12.17
N GLN A 264 -1.70 -10.10 -11.27
CA GLN A 264 -0.68 -9.08 -11.08
C GLN A 264 0.21 -8.94 -12.33
N CYS A 265 0.63 -10.06 -12.92
CA CYS A 265 1.39 -10.07 -14.16
C CYS A 265 0.57 -9.51 -15.34
N GLU A 266 -0.70 -9.91 -15.49
CA GLU A 266 -1.59 -9.39 -16.54
C GLU A 266 -1.74 -7.87 -16.45
N LEU A 267 -1.87 -7.31 -15.23
CA LEU A 267 -1.90 -5.85 -15.02
C LEU A 267 -0.60 -5.17 -15.50
N ILE A 268 0.56 -5.76 -15.21
CA ILE A 268 1.87 -5.24 -15.68
C ILE A 268 1.93 -5.27 -17.19
N GLU A 269 1.57 -6.41 -17.80
CA GLU A 269 1.59 -6.61 -19.25
C GLU A 269 0.69 -5.62 -19.99
N MET A 270 -0.55 -5.42 -19.52
CA MET A 270 -1.49 -4.45 -20.11
C MET A 270 -0.95 -3.01 -20.08
N ILE A 271 -0.36 -2.60 -18.95
CA ILE A 271 0.20 -1.26 -18.77
C ILE A 271 1.44 -1.09 -19.67
N ALA A 272 2.31 -2.10 -19.71
CA ALA A 272 3.53 -2.08 -20.51
C ALA A 272 3.23 -2.10 -22.02
N GLU A 273 2.30 -2.93 -22.48
CA GLU A 273 1.85 -2.93 -23.88
C GLU A 273 1.34 -1.54 -24.29
N THR A 274 0.57 -0.93 -23.42
CA THR A 274 0.06 0.43 -23.61
C THR A 274 1.18 1.47 -23.66
N ALA A 275 2.16 1.37 -22.76
CA ALA A 275 3.35 2.22 -22.78
C ALA A 275 4.16 2.04 -24.08
N ARG A 276 4.31 0.81 -24.56
CA ARG A 276 5.00 0.49 -25.82
C ARG A 276 4.31 1.09 -27.03
N LEU A 277 3.00 0.92 -27.14
CA LEU A 277 2.22 1.34 -28.30
C LEU A 277 1.91 2.84 -28.32
N TYR A 278 1.78 3.46 -27.15
CA TYR A 278 1.15 4.78 -27.01
C TYR A 278 1.91 5.73 -26.08
N SER A 279 3.22 5.53 -25.87
CA SER A 279 4.05 6.37 -24.98
C SER A 279 4.00 7.87 -25.25
N THR A 280 3.77 8.28 -26.52
CA THR A 280 3.71 9.69 -26.92
C THR A 280 2.28 10.22 -27.06
N THR A 281 1.29 9.34 -27.11
CA THR A 281 -0.12 9.69 -27.35
C THR A 281 -0.99 9.59 -26.11
N LEU A 282 -0.68 8.74 -25.14
CA LEU A 282 -1.43 8.72 -23.88
C LEU A 282 -0.81 9.69 -22.87
N PRO A 283 -1.58 10.66 -22.34
CA PRO A 283 -1.08 11.61 -21.35
C PRO A 283 -1.12 10.98 -19.95
N ILE A 284 -0.56 9.79 -19.77
CA ILE A 284 -0.55 9.04 -18.51
C ILE A 284 0.89 8.63 -18.17
N ARG A 285 1.28 8.84 -16.91
CA ARG A 285 2.47 8.21 -16.31
C ARG A 285 2.04 7.23 -15.23
N TRP A 286 2.56 6.02 -15.27
CA TRP A 286 2.26 4.93 -14.34
C TRP A 286 3.36 4.81 -13.29
N LEU A 287 2.99 4.96 -12.02
CA LEU A 287 3.84 4.60 -10.89
C LEU A 287 3.29 3.34 -10.22
N ILE A 288 3.99 2.23 -10.37
CA ILE A 288 3.65 0.97 -9.71
C ILE A 288 4.60 0.78 -8.53
N VAL A 289 4.05 0.45 -7.37
CA VAL A 289 4.81 0.24 -6.14
C VAL A 289 4.51 -1.15 -5.61
N SER A 290 5.53 -1.96 -5.38
CA SER A 290 5.34 -3.32 -4.84
C SER A 290 6.58 -3.90 -4.17
N ARG A 291 6.41 -5.03 -3.48
CA ARG A 291 7.53 -5.90 -3.13
C ARG A 291 8.06 -6.58 -4.40
N PRO A 292 9.38 -6.86 -4.47
CA PRO A 292 9.94 -7.60 -5.58
C PRO A 292 9.78 -9.11 -5.34
N GLU A 293 8.52 -9.57 -5.28
CA GLU A 293 8.18 -11.00 -5.27
C GLU A 293 8.66 -11.66 -6.57
N GLU A 294 8.84 -12.98 -6.56
CA GLU A 294 9.55 -13.69 -7.64
C GLU A 294 8.89 -13.50 -9.01
N HIS A 295 7.57 -13.75 -9.12
CA HIS A 295 6.81 -13.56 -10.36
C HIS A 295 6.83 -12.10 -10.83
N LEU A 296 6.74 -11.13 -9.91
CA LEU A 296 6.83 -9.70 -10.26
C LEU A 296 8.21 -9.34 -10.80
N LYS A 297 9.29 -9.88 -10.24
CA LYS A 297 10.64 -9.67 -10.77
C LYS A 297 10.73 -10.15 -12.21
N TYR A 298 10.21 -11.33 -12.53
CA TYR A 298 10.21 -11.84 -13.90
C TYR A 298 9.35 -10.96 -14.83
N ALA A 299 8.12 -10.63 -14.43
CA ALA A 299 7.23 -9.78 -15.22
C ALA A 299 7.86 -8.41 -15.54
N PHE A 300 8.51 -7.76 -14.56
CA PHE A 300 9.18 -6.48 -14.78
C PHE A 300 10.48 -6.58 -15.59
N VAL A 301 11.14 -7.74 -15.61
CA VAL A 301 12.26 -8.00 -16.53
C VAL A 301 11.76 -8.09 -17.98
N ASP A 302 10.61 -8.71 -18.20
CA ASP A 302 10.02 -8.85 -19.55
C ASP A 302 9.57 -7.49 -20.13
N VAL A 303 9.22 -6.53 -19.28
CA VAL A 303 8.81 -5.17 -19.67
C VAL A 303 9.86 -4.10 -19.36
N GLN A 304 11.12 -4.51 -19.25
CA GLN A 304 12.22 -3.60 -18.90
C GLN A 304 12.45 -2.50 -19.95
N LEU A 305 11.95 -2.63 -21.19
CA LEU A 305 12.10 -1.58 -22.19
C LEU A 305 11.13 -0.42 -21.94
N GLU A 306 9.99 -0.70 -21.32
CA GLU A 306 8.91 0.24 -21.05
C GLU A 306 8.92 0.79 -19.63
N CYS A 307 9.48 0.04 -18.68
CA CYS A 307 9.43 0.35 -17.26
C CYS A 307 10.81 0.71 -16.67
N GLY A 308 10.91 1.91 -16.11
CA GLY A 308 12.05 2.29 -15.26
C GLY A 308 11.95 1.66 -13.87
N VAL A 309 13.07 1.41 -13.20
CA VAL A 309 13.10 0.83 -11.84
C VAL A 309 13.69 1.83 -10.85
N GLU A 310 13.03 2.01 -9.72
CA GLU A 310 13.50 2.76 -8.57
C GLU A 310 13.46 1.84 -7.34
N GLU A 311 14.56 1.72 -6.61
CA GLU A 311 14.66 0.77 -5.50
C GLU A 311 14.84 1.48 -4.14
N LEU A 312 13.97 1.14 -3.19
CA LEU A 312 14.10 1.53 -1.78
C LEU A 312 15.03 0.57 -1.05
N LEU A 313 16.32 0.85 -1.15
CA LEU A 313 17.38 0.13 -0.44
C LEU A 313 17.38 0.46 1.06
N ILE A 314 17.84 -0.50 1.86
CA ILE A 314 18.24 -0.30 3.26
C ILE A 314 19.74 0.04 3.26
N ASP A 315 20.03 1.27 2.87
CA ASP A 315 21.39 1.82 2.80
C ASP A 315 21.65 2.80 3.97
N GLY A 316 22.80 3.47 3.96
CA GLY A 316 23.15 4.46 4.97
C GLY A 316 22.14 5.62 5.07
N GLN A 317 21.56 6.04 3.93
CA GLN A 317 20.55 7.09 3.92
C GLN A 317 19.25 6.63 4.58
N CYS A 318 18.82 5.38 4.30
CA CYS A 318 17.67 4.78 4.95
C CYS A 318 17.86 4.64 6.47
N ARG A 319 19.07 4.31 6.93
CA ARG A 319 19.41 4.23 8.35
C ARG A 319 19.34 5.61 9.02
N GLU A 320 19.81 6.66 8.37
CA GLU A 320 19.71 8.02 8.87
C GLU A 320 18.24 8.51 8.94
N ASP A 321 17.44 8.19 7.92
CA ASP A 321 16.00 8.48 7.93
C ASP A 321 15.31 7.80 9.12
N VAL A 322 15.61 6.51 9.37
CA VAL A 322 15.06 5.77 10.51
C VAL A 322 15.56 6.33 11.84
N ARG A 323 16.83 6.74 11.95
CA ARG A 323 17.37 7.44 13.11
C ARG A 323 16.58 8.72 13.41
N CYS A 324 16.25 9.50 12.39
CA CYS A 324 15.41 10.70 12.52
C CYS A 324 14.01 10.33 13.04
N VAL A 325 13.39 9.27 12.51
CA VAL A 325 12.08 8.78 12.99
C VAL A 325 12.13 8.36 14.45
N LEU A 326 13.15 7.59 14.85
CA LEU A 326 13.35 7.19 16.25
C LEU A 326 13.44 8.41 17.14
N HIS A 327 14.30 9.38 16.79
CA HIS A 327 14.53 10.56 17.60
C HIS A 327 13.23 11.38 17.80
N ASN A 328 12.46 11.56 16.74
CA ASN A 328 11.16 12.23 16.79
C ASN A 328 10.13 11.43 17.60
N GLY A 329 10.09 10.11 17.45
CA GLY A 329 9.20 9.21 18.18
C GLY A 329 9.47 9.23 19.69
N PHE A 330 10.73 9.09 20.09
CA PHE A 330 11.14 9.24 21.49
C PHE A 330 10.80 10.63 22.04
N ALA A 331 11.06 11.71 21.28
CA ALA A 331 10.68 13.06 21.70
C ALA A 331 9.16 13.19 21.91
N ALA A 332 8.34 12.59 21.06
CA ALA A 332 6.88 12.58 21.20
C ALA A 332 6.42 11.81 22.45
N ILE A 333 7.00 10.64 22.72
CA ILE A 333 6.71 9.86 23.94
C ILE A 333 7.12 10.66 25.17
N LYS A 334 8.32 11.26 25.19
CA LYS A 334 8.78 12.11 26.29
C LYS A 334 7.85 13.28 26.56
N LYS A 335 7.36 13.94 25.51
CA LYS A 335 6.38 15.04 25.62
C LYS A 335 5.06 14.55 26.22
N LYS A 336 4.55 13.40 25.77
CA LYS A 336 3.30 12.80 26.26
C LYS A 336 3.38 12.42 27.74
N TYR A 337 4.51 11.89 28.19
CA TYR A 337 4.72 11.41 29.56
C TYR A 337 5.69 12.27 30.36
N ARG A 338 5.76 13.58 30.09
CA ARG A 338 6.72 14.53 30.67
C ARG A 338 6.82 14.49 32.20
N ASN A 339 5.73 14.14 32.89
CA ASN A 339 5.66 14.09 34.36
C ASN A 339 6.10 12.74 34.95
N ARG A 340 6.35 11.73 34.11
CA ARG A 340 6.69 10.35 34.51
C ARG A 340 8.03 9.86 33.96
N ILE A 341 8.67 10.65 33.11
CA ILE A 341 9.91 10.31 32.41
C ILE A 341 11.00 11.31 32.81
N PRO A 342 12.22 10.85 33.12
CA PRO A 342 13.31 11.74 33.52
C PRO A 342 13.76 12.67 32.38
N PRO A 343 14.30 13.87 32.68
CA PRO A 343 14.77 14.82 31.67
C PRO A 343 15.84 14.26 30.73
N GLY A 344 16.65 13.29 31.16
CA GLY A 344 17.69 12.65 30.34
C GLY A 344 17.20 11.51 29.44
N TRP A 345 15.90 11.23 29.39
CA TRP A 345 15.36 10.11 28.61
C TRP A 345 15.19 10.44 27.11
N PRO A 346 15.37 9.45 26.21
CA PRO A 346 15.93 8.12 26.48
C PRO A 346 17.44 8.20 26.77
N PRO A 347 17.98 7.34 27.66
CA PRO A 347 19.43 7.18 27.81
C PRO A 347 20.08 6.89 26.45
N MET A 348 21.25 7.48 26.21
CA MET A 348 21.89 7.41 24.88
C MET A 348 22.33 5.98 24.52
N ASP A 349 22.77 5.19 25.51
CA ASP A 349 23.12 3.79 25.36
C ASP A 349 21.90 2.92 25.03
N GLU A 350 20.76 3.14 25.70
CA GLU A 350 19.49 2.49 25.38
C GLU A 350 19.00 2.86 23.98
N PHE A 351 19.07 4.14 23.60
CA PHE A 351 18.74 4.60 22.26
C PHE A 351 19.60 3.92 21.19
N LYS A 352 20.91 3.79 21.44
CA LYS A 352 21.85 3.17 20.50
C LYS A 352 21.56 1.69 20.26
N VAL A 353 21.11 0.96 21.28
CA VAL A 353 20.68 -0.45 21.12
C VAL A 353 19.45 -0.53 20.22
N VAL A 354 18.44 0.31 20.45
CA VAL A 354 17.23 0.35 19.61
C VAL A 354 17.61 0.72 18.17
N GLU A 355 18.41 1.77 17.99
CA GLU A 355 18.89 2.21 16.68
C GLU A 355 19.60 1.09 15.91
N GLY A 356 20.57 0.42 16.54
CA GLY A 356 21.31 -0.67 15.92
C GLY A 356 20.47 -1.91 15.65
N SER A 357 19.34 -2.09 16.34
CA SER A 357 18.45 -3.25 16.15
C SER A 357 17.46 -3.07 15.02
N VAL A 358 16.91 -1.86 14.84
CA VAL A 358 15.96 -1.60 13.76
C VAL A 358 16.62 -1.48 12.40
N ASP A 359 17.88 -1.04 12.38
CA ASP A 359 18.79 -1.03 11.24
C ASP A 359 18.20 -0.62 9.88
N GLY A 360 17.47 0.50 9.85
CA GLY A 360 16.85 1.05 8.63
C GLY A 360 15.47 0.47 8.29
N LEU A 361 14.89 -0.34 9.17
CA LEU A 361 13.54 -0.90 9.01
C LEU A 361 12.48 -0.01 9.69
N PHE A 362 11.70 0.71 8.89
CA PHE A 362 10.65 1.63 9.39
C PHE A 362 9.55 0.90 10.15
N VAL A 363 9.13 -0.27 9.69
CA VAL A 363 8.08 -1.03 10.40
C VAL A 363 8.53 -1.40 11.81
N PHE A 364 9.76 -1.93 11.97
CA PHE A 364 10.27 -2.31 13.28
C PHE A 364 10.42 -1.10 14.21
N THR A 365 10.92 0.01 13.65
CA THR A 365 10.95 1.32 14.33
C THR A 365 9.58 1.73 14.86
N SER A 366 8.56 1.69 14.00
CA SER A 366 7.20 2.08 14.38
C SER A 366 6.59 1.15 15.43
N THR A 367 6.83 -0.17 15.33
CA THR A 367 6.33 -1.17 16.28
C THR A 367 6.97 -0.99 17.66
N ILE A 368 8.29 -0.75 17.75
CA ILE A 368 8.97 -0.46 19.01
C ILE A 368 8.45 0.84 19.64
N LEU A 369 8.33 1.91 18.87
CA LEU A 369 7.83 3.19 19.38
C LEU A 369 6.40 3.07 19.90
N LYS A 370 5.54 2.33 19.18
CA LYS A 370 4.18 2.03 19.63
C LYS A 370 4.20 1.23 20.92
N ASP A 371 5.02 0.19 21.01
CA ASP A 371 5.16 -0.66 22.20
C ASP A 371 5.63 0.09 23.45
N ILE A 372 6.61 0.99 23.30
CA ILE A 372 7.11 1.82 24.41
C ILE A 372 6.07 2.89 24.80
N GLY A 373 5.40 3.48 23.82
CA GLY A 373 4.48 4.60 24.00
C GLY A 373 3.09 4.24 24.52
N ARG A 374 2.81 2.96 24.79
CA ARG A 374 1.46 2.48 25.11
C ARG A 374 0.94 3.04 26.45
N PRO A 375 -0.31 3.54 26.51
CA PRO A 375 -0.87 4.11 27.74
C PRO A 375 -1.04 3.10 28.87
N ASP A 376 -1.39 1.86 28.53
CA ASP A 376 -1.70 0.74 29.43
C ASP A 376 -0.51 0.27 30.29
N HIS A 377 0.72 0.51 29.84
CA HIS A 377 1.94 0.11 30.56
C HIS A 377 2.30 1.06 31.72
N GLY A 378 1.71 2.26 31.77
CA GLY A 378 1.89 3.23 32.86
C GLY A 378 3.29 3.87 33.00
N ASN A 379 4.35 3.25 32.47
CA ASN A 379 5.75 3.67 32.57
C ASN A 379 6.57 3.33 31.29
N PRO A 380 6.69 4.28 30.34
CA PRO A 380 7.48 4.10 29.12
C PRO A 380 8.99 3.92 29.36
N ALA A 381 9.53 4.45 30.46
CA ALA A 381 10.95 4.30 30.78
C ALA A 381 11.27 2.84 31.13
N LEU A 382 10.47 2.22 32.00
CA LEU A 382 10.61 0.79 32.31
C LEU A 382 10.38 -0.09 31.07
N ARG A 383 9.41 0.28 30.21
CA ARG A 383 9.16 -0.47 28.98
C ARG A 383 10.33 -0.38 28.02
N LEU A 384 10.95 0.80 27.85
CA LEU A 384 12.18 0.95 27.07
C LEU A 384 13.29 0.04 27.59
N THR A 385 13.59 0.06 28.90
CA THR A 385 14.63 -0.81 29.48
C THR A 385 14.35 -2.29 29.23
N THR A 386 13.08 -2.72 29.31
CA THR A 386 12.68 -4.10 29.00
C THR A 386 12.84 -4.42 27.52
N VAL A 387 12.58 -3.47 26.63
CA VAL A 387 12.82 -3.63 25.18
C VAL A 387 14.31 -3.72 24.89
N VAL A 388 15.12 -2.85 25.48
CA VAL A 388 16.57 -2.84 25.32
C VAL A 388 17.20 -4.13 25.80
N SER A 389 16.78 -4.65 26.97
CA SER A 389 17.30 -5.93 27.47
C SER A 389 17.01 -7.05 26.47
N PHE A 390 15.77 -7.17 25.99
CA PHE A 390 15.42 -8.13 24.95
C PHE A 390 16.27 -7.99 23.68
N LEU A 391 16.45 -6.75 23.18
CA LEU A 391 17.22 -6.50 21.96
C LEU A 391 18.70 -6.89 22.12
N LYS A 392 19.31 -6.64 23.29
CA LYS A 392 20.67 -7.11 23.59
C LYS A 392 20.77 -8.63 23.51
N HIS A 393 19.83 -9.36 24.08
CA HIS A 393 19.81 -10.83 24.00
C HIS A 393 19.66 -11.32 22.54
N VAL A 394 18.83 -10.65 21.73
CA VAL A 394 18.69 -10.97 20.30
C VAL A 394 20.01 -10.76 19.55
N GLN A 395 20.73 -9.68 19.84
CA GLN A 395 22.05 -9.39 19.26
C GLN A 395 23.12 -10.40 19.73
N GLU A 396 23.14 -10.74 21.01
CA GLU A 396 24.04 -11.74 21.61
C GLU A 396 23.82 -13.14 21.03
N ALA A 397 22.57 -13.47 20.67
CA ALA A 397 22.23 -14.70 19.96
C ALA A 397 22.66 -14.71 18.48
N GLY A 398 23.30 -13.64 17.98
CA GLY A 398 23.88 -13.57 16.64
C GLY A 398 22.91 -13.11 15.54
N THR A 399 21.70 -12.63 15.89
CA THR A 399 20.76 -12.11 14.87
C THR A 399 21.21 -10.75 14.36
N THR A 400 21.62 -10.72 13.10
CA THR A 400 22.05 -9.50 12.40
C THR A 400 21.00 -8.96 11.43
N ASN A 401 20.02 -9.78 11.05
CA ASN A 401 18.96 -9.37 10.12
C ASN A 401 17.83 -8.65 10.89
N PRO A 402 17.51 -7.38 10.56
CA PRO A 402 16.45 -6.63 11.24
C PRO A 402 15.05 -7.24 11.05
N LEU A 403 14.80 -8.00 9.96
CA LEU A 403 13.53 -8.71 9.76
C LEU A 403 13.40 -9.90 10.71
N GLU A 404 14.49 -10.64 10.95
CA GLU A 404 14.48 -11.74 11.92
C GLU A 404 14.33 -11.19 13.35
N ALA A 405 15.01 -10.08 13.67
CA ALA A 405 14.84 -9.40 14.96
C ALA A 405 13.39 -8.91 15.16
N LEU A 406 12.75 -8.42 14.10
CA LEU A 406 11.33 -8.06 14.11
C LEU A 406 10.42 -9.27 14.37
N ASP A 407 10.67 -10.41 13.73
CA ASP A 407 9.91 -11.64 13.96
C ASP A 407 10.04 -12.15 15.40
N LYS A 408 11.25 -12.08 15.97
CA LYS A 408 11.47 -12.34 17.40
C LYS A 408 10.72 -11.35 18.29
N PHE A 409 10.63 -10.08 17.88
CA PHE A 409 9.85 -9.08 18.61
C PHE A 409 8.35 -9.35 18.55
N TYR A 410 7.81 -9.78 17.40
CA TYR A 410 6.43 -10.23 17.28
C TYR A 410 6.14 -11.45 18.15
N THR A 411 7.06 -12.41 18.17
CA THR A 411 6.99 -13.60 19.04
C THR A 411 6.94 -13.19 20.50
N ARG A 412 7.77 -12.22 20.92
CA ARG A 412 7.73 -11.68 22.29
C ARG A 412 6.39 -11.03 22.62
N ILE A 413 5.81 -10.25 21.70
CA ILE A 413 4.49 -9.63 21.91
C ILE A 413 3.42 -10.71 22.17
N LEU A 414 3.49 -11.82 21.44
CA LEU A 414 2.54 -12.92 21.57
C LEU A 414 2.79 -13.78 22.82
N ASN A 415 4.05 -14.04 23.17
CA ASN A 415 4.46 -14.79 24.37
C ASN A 415 3.95 -14.18 25.68
N ASP A 416 3.73 -12.86 25.72
CA ASP A 416 3.23 -12.15 26.91
C ASP A 416 1.73 -12.42 27.20
N THR A 417 1.09 -13.32 26.43
CA THR A 417 -0.33 -13.68 26.51
C THR A 417 -0.50 -15.03 27.23
N SER A 418 -1.46 -15.17 28.14
CA SER A 418 -1.73 -16.47 28.78
C SER A 418 -2.23 -17.50 27.76
N GLU A 419 -2.11 -18.81 28.03
CA GLU A 419 -2.55 -19.85 27.08
C GLU A 419 -4.05 -19.74 26.76
N ALA A 420 -4.88 -19.48 27.77
CA ALA A 420 -6.32 -19.28 27.62
C ALA A 420 -6.64 -18.03 26.79
N ASP A 421 -5.95 -16.92 27.04
CA ASP A 421 -6.09 -15.70 26.26
C ASP A 421 -5.62 -15.92 24.82
N PHE A 422 -4.54 -16.68 24.62
CA PHE A 422 -3.98 -16.91 23.29
C PHE A 422 -4.92 -17.74 22.40
N SER A 423 -5.63 -18.72 22.93
CA SER A 423 -6.66 -19.45 22.17
C SER A 423 -7.71 -18.49 21.59
N THR A 424 -8.18 -17.54 22.41
CA THR A 424 -9.12 -16.50 22.00
C THR A 424 -8.48 -15.53 21.01
N THR A 425 -7.25 -15.07 21.27
CA THR A 425 -6.48 -14.23 20.37
C THR A 425 -6.32 -14.87 19.00
N TRP A 426 -5.96 -16.16 18.95
CA TRP A 426 -5.81 -16.91 17.71
C TRP A 426 -7.13 -16.93 16.93
N ARG A 427 -8.27 -17.19 17.57
CA ARG A 427 -9.60 -17.19 16.92
C ARG A 427 -9.92 -15.82 16.31
N ILE A 428 -9.62 -14.74 17.03
CA ILE A 428 -9.81 -13.36 16.55
C ILE A 428 -8.89 -13.09 15.34
N LEU A 429 -7.59 -13.36 15.47
CA LEU A 429 -6.59 -13.16 14.41
C LEU A 429 -6.91 -13.99 13.15
N ALA A 430 -7.32 -15.24 13.31
CA ALA A 430 -7.69 -16.13 12.22
C ALA A 430 -8.88 -15.58 11.42
N ASN A 431 -9.88 -15.02 12.09
CA ASN A 431 -11.06 -14.46 11.43
C ASN A 431 -10.76 -13.17 10.67
N ILE A 432 -9.98 -12.25 11.25
CA ILE A 432 -9.61 -11.00 10.55
C ILE A 432 -8.68 -11.26 9.36
N ILE A 433 -7.93 -12.36 9.37
CA ILE A 433 -7.06 -12.75 8.24
C ILE A 433 -7.85 -13.46 7.13
N LEU A 434 -8.82 -14.31 7.47
CA LEU A 434 -9.52 -15.15 6.49
C LEU A 434 -10.82 -14.60 5.94
N ILE A 435 -11.52 -13.73 6.68
CA ILE A 435 -12.81 -13.17 6.27
C ILE A 435 -12.65 -11.67 6.00
N PRO A 436 -12.02 -11.25 4.89
CA PRO A 436 -12.33 -9.95 4.33
C PRO A 436 -13.81 -9.96 3.93
N ASP A 437 -14.55 -8.92 4.30
CA ASP A 437 -15.96 -8.74 3.90
C ASP A 437 -16.10 -8.72 2.37
N ASP A 438 -17.21 -9.26 1.87
CA ASP A 438 -17.57 -9.27 0.43
C ASP A 438 -17.70 -7.85 -0.16
N ARG A 439 -17.76 -6.82 0.71
CA ARG A 439 -17.81 -5.39 0.34
C ARG A 439 -16.51 -4.62 0.63
N GLY A 440 -15.41 -5.31 0.98
CA GLY A 440 -14.14 -4.65 1.29
C GLY A 440 -14.17 -3.80 2.57
N LEU A 441 -15.06 -4.12 3.52
CA LEU A 441 -15.14 -3.44 4.81
C LEU A 441 -14.75 -4.39 5.94
N LEU A 442 -13.70 -4.07 6.69
CA LEU A 442 -13.46 -4.78 7.94
C LEU A 442 -14.69 -4.66 8.85
N LYS A 443 -15.17 -5.78 9.37
CA LYS A 443 -16.33 -5.82 10.27
C LYS A 443 -16.00 -5.05 11.56
N PRO A 444 -16.93 -4.25 12.12
CA PRO A 444 -16.73 -3.63 13.42
C PRO A 444 -16.33 -4.65 14.48
N ALA A 445 -15.49 -4.26 15.43
CA ALA A 445 -14.95 -5.14 16.46
C ALA A 445 -16.07 -5.85 17.26
N GLN A 446 -17.18 -5.17 17.52
CA GLN A 446 -18.37 -5.73 18.16
C GLN A 446 -18.98 -6.88 17.34
N VAL A 447 -19.09 -6.72 16.02
CA VAL A 447 -19.64 -7.74 15.13
C VAL A 447 -18.76 -8.98 15.14
N LEU A 448 -17.43 -8.79 15.13
CA LEU A 448 -16.48 -9.88 15.24
C LEU A 448 -16.58 -10.61 16.59
N SER A 449 -16.62 -9.87 17.70
CA SER A 449 -16.77 -10.43 19.05
C SER A 449 -18.04 -11.27 19.16
N ASN A 450 -19.16 -10.75 18.65
CA ASN A 450 -20.44 -11.44 18.61
C ASN A 450 -20.34 -12.70 17.74
N PHE A 451 -19.81 -12.58 16.52
CA PHE A 451 -19.66 -13.71 15.59
C PHE A 451 -18.88 -14.88 16.21
N LEU A 452 -17.87 -14.57 17.02
CA LEU A 452 -17.02 -15.55 17.69
C LEU A 452 -17.55 -16.04 19.04
N HIS A 453 -18.68 -15.52 19.51
CA HIS A 453 -19.24 -15.83 20.83
C HIS A 453 -18.26 -15.49 21.96
N ILE A 454 -17.61 -14.33 21.86
CA ILE A 454 -16.67 -13.85 22.86
C ILE A 454 -17.33 -12.65 23.54
N ASP A 455 -17.43 -12.67 24.88
CA ASP A 455 -17.89 -11.52 25.63
C ASP A 455 -16.86 -10.39 25.59
N GLN A 456 -17.30 -9.16 25.86
CA GLN A 456 -16.46 -7.97 25.73
C GLN A 456 -15.18 -8.04 26.58
N ASN A 457 -15.25 -8.54 27.83
CA ASN A 457 -14.09 -8.57 28.70
C ASN A 457 -13.04 -9.56 28.19
N THR A 458 -13.48 -10.74 27.74
CA THR A 458 -12.60 -11.75 27.16
C THR A 458 -11.99 -11.27 25.84
N PHE A 459 -12.77 -10.58 24.99
CA PHE A 459 -12.30 -10.04 23.72
C PHE A 459 -11.19 -9.01 23.90
N TYR A 460 -11.40 -8.02 24.77
CA TYR A 460 -10.40 -6.99 25.06
C TYR A 460 -9.22 -7.54 25.89
N GLY A 461 -9.47 -8.51 26.77
CA GLY A 461 -8.43 -9.23 27.50
C GLY A 461 -7.45 -9.94 26.57
N ALA A 462 -7.97 -10.69 25.59
CA ALA A 462 -7.19 -11.40 24.57
C ALA A 462 -6.34 -10.45 23.71
N LEU A 463 -6.91 -9.31 23.31
CA LEU A 463 -6.24 -8.33 22.46
C LEU A 463 -5.29 -7.39 23.22
N ARG A 464 -5.31 -7.41 24.55
CA ARG A 464 -4.59 -6.47 25.41
C ARG A 464 -3.10 -6.38 25.11
N LYS A 465 -2.44 -7.42 24.59
CA LYS A 465 -0.99 -7.35 24.26
C LYS A 465 -0.70 -6.87 22.85
N LEU A 466 -1.70 -6.74 21.99
CA LEU A 466 -1.53 -6.49 20.56
C LEU A 466 -1.59 -5.03 20.12
N HIS A 467 -1.77 -4.04 21.02
CA HIS A 467 -1.87 -2.61 20.63
C HIS A 467 -0.62 -2.02 19.95
N SER A 468 0.52 -2.73 19.89
CA SER A 468 1.69 -2.30 19.10
C SER A 468 1.64 -2.75 17.64
N VAL A 469 0.78 -3.73 17.31
CA VAL A 469 0.68 -4.37 16.00
C VAL A 469 -0.73 -4.32 15.40
N ILE A 470 -1.75 -4.12 16.22
CA ILE A 470 -3.16 -3.98 15.86
C ILE A 470 -3.72 -2.70 16.48
N ASP A 471 -4.46 -1.95 15.68
CA ASP A 471 -5.33 -0.88 16.14
C ASP A 471 -6.61 -1.49 16.70
N ILE A 472 -6.81 -1.31 18.00
CA ILE A 472 -7.90 -1.92 18.76
C ILE A 472 -8.79 -0.76 19.21
N PRO A 473 -10.04 -0.66 18.73
CA PRO A 473 -10.94 0.43 19.09
C PRO A 473 -11.36 0.30 20.55
N GLU A 474 -11.55 1.43 21.22
CA GLU A 474 -12.09 1.44 22.58
C GLU A 474 -13.49 0.80 22.61
N PRO A 475 -13.93 0.23 23.75
CA PRO A 475 -15.24 -0.41 23.89
C PRO A 475 -16.43 0.42 23.38
N GLU A 476 -16.33 1.74 23.50
CA GLU A 476 -17.37 2.72 23.10
C GLU A 476 -17.50 2.87 21.58
N ASP A 477 -16.45 2.53 20.83
CA ASP A 477 -16.37 2.66 19.37
C ASP A 477 -16.42 1.30 18.64
N ALA A 478 -16.58 0.19 19.38
CA ALA A 478 -16.51 -1.17 18.86
C ALA A 478 -17.61 -1.49 17.83
N ASP A 479 -18.75 -0.80 17.88
CA ASP A 479 -19.88 -0.93 16.96
C ASP A 479 -19.62 -0.27 15.59
N LYS A 480 -18.67 0.66 15.52
CA LYS A 480 -18.33 1.44 14.32
C LYS A 480 -16.96 1.10 13.75
N SER A 481 -16.02 0.72 14.62
CA SER A 481 -14.62 0.62 14.27
C SER A 481 -14.16 -0.84 14.22
N PRO A 482 -13.48 -1.26 13.15
CA PRO A 482 -12.90 -2.60 13.05
C PRO A 482 -11.58 -2.73 13.82
N LEU A 483 -11.09 -3.97 13.93
CA LEU A 483 -9.67 -4.24 14.24
C LEU A 483 -8.83 -4.08 12.97
N CYS A 484 -7.74 -3.34 13.05
CA CYS A 484 -6.86 -3.10 11.89
C CYS A 484 -5.40 -3.45 12.19
N PHE A 485 -4.75 -4.25 11.35
CA PHE A 485 -3.30 -4.40 11.44
C PHE A 485 -2.59 -3.09 11.07
N PHE A 486 -1.58 -2.69 11.84
CA PHE A 486 -0.79 -1.52 11.49
C PHE A 486 0.07 -1.72 10.24
N HIS A 487 0.51 -2.96 10.00
CA HIS A 487 1.35 -3.29 8.86
C HIS A 487 1.19 -4.76 8.45
N ALA A 488 1.19 -5.02 7.14
CA ALA A 488 1.05 -6.36 6.56
C ALA A 488 2.11 -7.35 7.06
N SER A 489 3.30 -6.88 7.46
CA SER A 489 4.38 -7.75 7.96
C SER A 489 4.01 -8.62 9.16
N PHE A 490 3.08 -8.16 10.01
CA PHE A 490 2.64 -8.97 11.16
C PHE A 490 1.67 -10.07 10.72
N GLN A 491 0.77 -9.77 9.77
CA GLN A 491 -0.02 -10.79 9.11
C GLN A 491 0.87 -11.80 8.36
N ASP A 492 1.84 -11.31 7.59
CA ASP A 492 2.82 -12.15 6.88
C ASP A 492 3.60 -13.05 7.85
N PHE A 493 3.90 -12.56 9.05
CA PHE A 493 4.52 -13.36 10.11
C PHE A 493 3.58 -14.48 10.58
N LEU A 494 2.32 -14.15 10.88
CA LEU A 494 1.33 -15.09 11.40
C LEU A 494 0.94 -16.19 10.40
N VAL A 495 0.99 -15.94 9.09
CA VAL A 495 0.63 -16.93 8.05
C VAL A 495 1.83 -17.75 7.55
N ASP A 496 3.06 -17.40 7.97
CA ASP A 496 4.26 -18.16 7.62
C ASP A 496 4.68 -19.05 8.81
N PRO A 497 4.61 -20.38 8.67
CA PRO A 497 4.95 -21.31 9.75
C PRO A 497 6.44 -21.25 10.15
N ASN A 498 7.33 -20.87 9.23
CA ASN A 498 8.76 -20.77 9.52
C ASN A 498 9.09 -19.54 10.36
N ARG A 499 8.27 -18.50 10.26
CA ARG A 499 8.45 -17.24 11.00
C ARG A 499 7.73 -17.26 12.34
N SER A 500 6.48 -17.72 12.38
CA SER A 500 5.63 -17.67 13.57
C SER A 500 5.65 -18.92 14.45
N GLY A 501 6.10 -20.06 13.93
CA GLY A 501 6.19 -21.30 14.70
C GLY A 501 4.85 -21.69 15.33
N VAL A 502 4.78 -21.74 16.66
CA VAL A 502 3.55 -22.08 17.41
C VAL A 502 2.42 -21.07 17.22
N TYR A 503 2.74 -19.85 16.79
CA TYR A 503 1.78 -18.76 16.56
C TYR A 503 1.15 -18.81 15.17
N HIS A 504 1.52 -19.79 14.34
CA HIS A 504 1.08 -19.89 12.96
C HIS A 504 -0.43 -20.09 12.83
N ILE A 505 -1.02 -19.28 11.96
CA ILE A 505 -2.44 -19.33 11.56
C ILE A 505 -2.53 -20.11 10.25
N ALA A 506 -2.58 -21.44 10.40
CA ALA A 506 -2.75 -22.34 9.27
C ALA A 506 -4.12 -22.13 8.61
N ARG A 507 -4.15 -21.87 7.30
CA ARG A 507 -5.37 -21.57 6.53
C ARG A 507 -6.48 -22.60 6.77
N THR A 508 -6.18 -23.89 6.73
CA THR A 508 -7.17 -24.97 6.94
C THR A 508 -7.79 -24.94 8.34
N LYS A 509 -6.98 -24.75 9.38
CA LYS A 509 -7.49 -24.64 10.76
C LYS A 509 -8.33 -23.40 10.93
N ALA A 510 -7.88 -22.28 10.36
CA ALA A 510 -8.57 -21.02 10.47
C ALA A 510 -9.93 -21.07 9.74
N ILE A 511 -10.00 -21.72 8.55
CA ILE A 511 -11.26 -21.96 7.84
C ILE A 511 -12.20 -22.81 8.70
N ALA A 512 -11.69 -23.88 9.33
CA ALA A 512 -12.51 -24.72 10.20
C ALA A 512 -13.11 -23.93 11.38
N GLU A 513 -12.35 -23.03 12.00
CA GLU A 513 -12.86 -22.17 13.09
C GLU A 513 -13.92 -21.17 12.62
N VAL A 514 -13.75 -20.58 11.43
CA VAL A 514 -14.76 -19.72 10.79
C VAL A 514 -16.05 -20.50 10.55
N ILE A 515 -15.93 -21.71 9.96
CA ILE A 515 -17.06 -22.58 9.64
C ILE A 515 -17.81 -22.99 10.91
N LYS A 516 -17.10 -23.37 11.99
CA LYS A 516 -17.72 -23.69 13.29
C LYS A 516 -18.56 -22.53 13.82
N SER A 517 -18.02 -21.31 13.77
CA SER A 517 -18.73 -20.11 14.21
C SER A 517 -19.95 -19.85 13.33
N ALA A 518 -19.84 -20.03 12.01
CA ALA A 518 -20.96 -19.89 11.08
C ALA A 518 -22.07 -20.94 11.32
N PHE A 519 -21.72 -22.20 11.59
CA PHE A 519 -22.69 -23.25 11.90
C PHE A 519 -23.49 -22.96 13.16
N PHE A 520 -22.84 -22.45 14.21
CA PHE A 520 -23.55 -22.01 15.42
C PHE A 520 -24.65 -21.00 15.07
N TRP A 521 -24.34 -19.98 14.25
CA TRP A 521 -25.32 -18.96 13.87
C TRP A 521 -26.43 -19.51 12.98
N LEU A 522 -26.13 -20.46 12.09
CA LEU A 522 -27.15 -21.15 11.28
C LEU A 522 -28.11 -21.96 12.15
N GLU A 523 -27.59 -22.68 13.15
CA GLU A 523 -28.38 -23.45 14.11
C GLU A 523 -29.21 -22.52 15.01
N PHE A 524 -28.59 -21.48 15.58
CA PHE A 524 -29.31 -20.46 16.35
C PHE A 524 -30.45 -19.85 15.53
N HIS A 525 -30.18 -19.55 14.25
CA HIS A 525 -31.19 -18.98 13.38
C HIS A 525 -32.32 -19.96 13.08
N SER A 526 -32.02 -21.24 12.81
CA SER A 526 -33.05 -22.25 12.52
C SER A 526 -33.92 -22.58 13.72
N VAL A 527 -33.37 -22.49 14.94
CA VAL A 527 -34.08 -22.75 16.20
C VAL A 527 -34.94 -21.55 16.63
N HIS A 528 -34.43 -20.33 16.47
CA HIS A 528 -35.10 -19.13 17.00
C HIS A 528 -35.89 -18.33 15.97
N PHE A 529 -35.66 -18.54 14.67
CA PHE A 529 -36.37 -17.85 13.59
C PHE A 529 -36.94 -18.87 12.59
N HIS A 530 -38.24 -19.14 12.68
CA HIS A 530 -38.95 -19.93 11.67
C HIS A 530 -39.04 -19.14 10.36
N SER A 531 -38.50 -19.74 9.29
CA SER A 531 -38.53 -19.38 7.85
C SER A 531 -39.16 -18.05 7.38
N ALA A 532 -38.43 -17.43 6.42
CA ALA A 532 -38.81 -16.36 5.49
C ALA A 532 -38.77 -14.89 5.93
N GLN A 533 -38.50 -14.56 7.20
CA GLN A 533 -38.20 -13.16 7.61
C GLN A 533 -36.75 -12.93 8.08
N GLY A 534 -35.99 -13.99 8.34
CA GLY A 534 -34.64 -13.90 8.90
C GLY A 534 -33.49 -13.71 7.90
N ALA A 535 -33.77 -13.70 6.59
CA ALA A 535 -32.77 -13.46 5.54
C ALA A 535 -32.24 -12.00 5.52
N SER A 536 -32.70 -11.14 6.44
CA SER A 536 -32.38 -9.72 6.52
C SER A 536 -31.39 -9.36 7.64
N LEU A 537 -30.67 -10.31 8.24
CA LEU A 537 -29.43 -9.98 8.96
C LEU A 537 -28.31 -9.72 7.95
N HIS A 538 -28.41 -8.57 7.28
CA HIS A 538 -27.41 -8.02 6.38
C HIS A 538 -26.02 -8.00 7.06
N GLY A 539 -25.18 -9.00 6.80
CA GLY A 539 -23.77 -9.00 7.21
C GLY A 539 -23.19 -10.33 7.75
N LEU A 540 -24.00 -11.38 7.89
CA LEU A 540 -23.48 -12.72 8.25
C LEU A 540 -23.05 -13.50 6.99
N PRO A 541 -21.97 -14.30 7.06
CA PRO A 541 -21.33 -14.93 5.92
C PRO A 541 -22.10 -16.19 5.49
N VAL A 542 -23.35 -16.05 5.08
CA VAL A 542 -24.09 -17.17 4.47
C VAL A 542 -23.63 -17.38 3.01
N ASN A 543 -23.23 -16.30 2.33
CA ASN A 543 -22.76 -16.36 0.93
C ASN A 543 -21.34 -16.94 0.76
N PHE A 544 -20.51 -16.92 1.81
CA PHE A 544 -19.13 -17.42 1.75
C PHE A 544 -19.07 -18.97 1.71
N LEU A 545 -20.08 -19.64 2.27
CA LEU A 545 -20.16 -21.10 2.30
C LEU A 545 -20.47 -21.70 0.92
N THR A 546 -21.16 -20.96 0.04
CA THR A 546 -21.52 -21.46 -1.29
C THR A 546 -20.37 -21.45 -2.30
N SER A 547 -19.40 -20.54 -2.16
CA SER A 547 -18.22 -20.45 -3.06
C SER A 547 -17.06 -21.34 -2.62
N SER A 548 -16.90 -21.56 -1.30
CA SER A 548 -15.78 -22.32 -0.74
C SER A 548 -15.96 -23.84 -0.80
N LEU A 549 -17.18 -24.33 -1.06
CA LEU A 549 -17.48 -25.76 -1.20
C LEU A 549 -17.35 -26.30 -2.65
N GLN A 550 -16.93 -25.45 -3.59
CA GLN A 550 -16.69 -25.85 -5.00
C GLN A 550 -15.20 -25.95 -5.38
N GLY A 551 -14.28 -25.86 -4.40
CA GLY A 551 -12.83 -25.95 -4.62
C GLY A 551 -12.21 -27.25 -4.10
#